data_AF-A0A396IIM7-F1
#
_entry.id   AF-A0A396IIM7-F1
#
_cell.length_a   1.000
_cell.length_b   1.000
_cell.length_c   1.000
_cell.angle_alpha   90.00
_cell.angle_beta   90.00
_cell.angle_gamma   90.00
#
_symmetry.space_group_name_H-M   'P 1'
#
loop_
_entity.id
_entity.type
_entity.pdbx_description
1 polymer ?
#
loop_
_entity_poly.entity_id
_entity_poly.type
_entity_poly.pdbx_seq_one_letter_code
_entity_poly.pdbx_strand_id
1 'polypeptide(L)'
;MIVVVWFILEVMFVYLDCFYSRGCLRIHKSYFHDNQKNITNLEGGIQCCRGFHSSFRVTQRGLSLNVDVSTTLLVKPGPVVDFLLQNQNVQKPNLIDWTKAKRMLKNLRIKANNTQRKITGLSEKSCMTQNFLFKHGNDANGEVQSSEITIYEYFKRHKKIELCYSVDMPCINVGKPKRPIYYPMELCTLVSLQRYTKPLAHKQRAQLILESRTSPRERKEALQYSLRNSRYGDEPMLRSLGITIEPSFTQVDGRVLQPPTLIVGRGQNFCPRNGSWNFNDKKLIEPVKIKRWAIVNFSSQCDTKHLCSMIKKCSEMKGMLIDPPFDIFEEDIRHRNESPFARVARMYEMVKAKLPGPPTHPLAQLLLCILPVSRNCNIYGPWKRRCLVDEGIATQCIAPTKINDHYIINVLLKINAKLGGMNSFLLTEFKHSIPLFSKIPTLVIGMDVSHGSQGQSEALSIAAVVSSRCWPQISRYKAVVRTQSSKVEIVQSLFKPVSDTKDDGIIRDGVSESQFNQVLNIELNEIIKACKCYDESWCPKFTLIVAQKNHHTRFFKANSPQENVSPGTVIDNTICHPKDNDFYMCAHAGRIGTSRPTHYHVLYDEIGFSADNLQEFVHSLCYV
;
A
#
# COMPACT_ATOMS: atom_id res chain seq x y z
N MET A 1 21.22 -31.12 9.71
CA MET A 1 21.62 -30.14 8.65
C MET A 1 20.77 -28.87 8.66
N ILE A 2 19.44 -28.93 8.41
CA ILE A 2 18.58 -27.72 8.30
C ILE A 2 18.72 -26.76 9.50
N VAL A 3 18.67 -27.28 10.75
CA VAL A 3 18.85 -26.50 11.98
C VAL A 3 20.17 -25.73 12.02
N VAL A 4 21.25 -26.30 11.47
CA VAL A 4 22.59 -25.66 11.43
C VAL A 4 22.59 -24.49 10.46
N VAL A 5 21.99 -24.65 9.27
CA VAL A 5 21.84 -23.55 8.29
C VAL A 5 20.97 -22.42 8.85
N TRP A 6 19.90 -22.77 9.59
CA TRP A 6 19.03 -21.79 10.25
C TRP A 6 19.76 -21.04 11.37
N PHE A 7 20.54 -21.73 12.21
CA PHE A 7 21.36 -21.11 13.25
C PHE A 7 22.44 -20.19 12.66
N ILE A 8 23.11 -20.60 11.58
CA ILE A 8 24.05 -19.74 10.84
C ILE A 8 23.34 -18.50 10.30
N LEU A 9 22.14 -18.63 9.71
CA LEU A 9 21.34 -17.49 9.24
C LEU A 9 20.98 -16.51 10.36
N GLU A 10 20.64 -16.99 11.55
CA GLU A 10 20.38 -16.12 12.71
C GLU A 10 21.65 -15.44 13.23
N VAL A 11 22.75 -16.17 13.39
CA VAL A 11 24.05 -15.61 13.81
C VAL A 11 24.53 -14.54 12.82
N MET A 12 24.41 -14.77 11.51
CA MET A 12 24.75 -13.78 10.48
C MET A 12 23.78 -12.58 10.46
N PHE A 13 22.52 -12.76 10.86
CA PHE A 13 21.57 -11.65 11.00
C PHE A 13 21.87 -10.79 12.24
N VAL A 14 22.16 -11.41 13.39
CA VAL A 14 22.65 -10.73 14.60
C VAL A 14 23.98 -10.02 14.31
N TYR A 15 24.86 -10.62 13.51
CA TYR A 15 26.10 -9.97 13.08
C TYR A 15 25.84 -8.67 12.29
N LEU A 16 25.00 -8.71 11.24
CA LEU A 16 24.61 -7.51 10.48
C LEU A 16 24.00 -6.42 11.39
N ASP A 17 23.28 -6.84 12.43
CA ASP A 17 22.73 -5.94 13.45
C ASP A 17 23.82 -5.25 14.28
N CYS A 18 24.80 -6.00 14.77
CA CYS A 18 25.93 -5.47 15.52
C CYS A 18 26.84 -4.55 14.69
N PHE A 19 27.03 -4.85 13.39
CA PHE A 19 27.82 -4.02 12.48
C PHE A 19 27.19 -2.64 12.24
N TYR A 20 25.91 -2.60 11.87
CA TYR A 20 25.24 -1.34 11.51
C TYR A 20 24.67 -0.56 12.69
N SER A 21 24.41 -1.17 13.86
CA SER A 21 23.74 -0.50 14.99
C SER A 21 24.54 0.66 15.60
N ARG A 22 25.84 0.81 15.30
CA ARG A 22 26.65 1.98 15.69
C ARG A 22 26.30 3.22 14.85
N GLY A 23 25.22 3.89 15.22
CA GLY A 23 24.85 5.20 14.66
C GLY A 23 23.90 5.18 13.46
N CYS A 24 23.25 4.04 13.16
CA CYS A 24 22.14 3.97 12.21
C CYS A 24 20.77 3.86 12.91
N LEU A 25 19.71 4.21 12.19
CA LEU A 25 18.34 3.79 12.50
C LEU A 25 18.05 2.45 11.82
N ARG A 26 17.75 1.43 12.62
CA ARG A 26 17.23 0.14 12.13
C ARG A 26 15.71 0.16 11.99
N ILE A 27 15.21 -0.39 10.90
CA ILE A 27 13.79 -0.72 10.67
C ILE A 27 13.72 -2.12 10.07
N HIS A 28 13.31 -3.11 10.88
CA HIS A 28 13.38 -4.54 10.53
C HIS A 28 14.78 -4.92 10.00
N LYS A 29 14.90 -5.38 8.75
CA LYS A 29 16.17 -5.75 8.10
C LYS A 29 16.77 -4.62 7.23
N SER A 30 16.30 -3.38 7.41
CA SER A 30 16.81 -2.17 6.74
C SER A 30 17.54 -1.22 7.69
N TYR A 31 18.64 -0.64 7.22
CA TYR A 31 19.57 0.21 7.98
C TYR A 31 19.70 1.59 7.33
N PHE A 32 19.57 2.66 8.12
CA PHE A 32 19.51 4.05 7.65
C PHE A 32 20.52 4.93 8.42
N HIS A 33 21.46 5.56 7.71
CA HIS A 33 22.57 6.31 8.32
C HIS A 33 22.31 7.83 8.28
N ASP A 34 22.84 8.56 9.26
CA ASP A 34 22.68 10.03 9.37
C ASP A 34 23.63 10.79 8.42
N ASN A 35 23.61 10.42 7.14
CA ASN A 35 24.46 11.01 6.10
C ASN A 35 23.61 11.96 5.24
N GLN A 36 23.97 13.24 5.20
CA GLN A 36 23.25 14.27 4.45
C GLN A 36 23.08 13.92 2.95
N LYS A 37 24.02 13.18 2.33
CA LYS A 37 23.91 12.72 0.94
C LYS A 37 22.73 11.75 0.70
N ASN A 38 22.19 11.15 1.75
CA ASN A 38 21.08 10.20 1.71
C ASN A 38 19.74 10.83 2.17
N ILE A 39 19.70 12.13 2.51
CA ILE A 39 18.56 12.76 3.19
C ILE A 39 18.01 13.93 2.36
N THR A 40 16.76 13.83 1.89
CA THR A 40 16.05 14.93 1.19
C THR A 40 14.92 15.49 2.05
N ASN A 41 14.69 16.81 2.06
CA ASN A 41 13.57 17.43 2.78
C ASN A 41 12.23 17.28 2.02
N LEU A 42 11.15 16.90 2.70
CA LEU A 42 9.81 16.62 2.11
C LEU A 42 8.72 17.64 2.51
N GLU A 43 9.11 18.91 2.76
CA GLU A 43 8.28 19.93 3.44
C GLU A 43 7.77 19.48 4.84
N GLY A 44 7.14 20.39 5.60
CA GLY A 44 6.36 20.04 6.79
C GLY A 44 7.14 19.43 7.97
N GLY A 45 8.45 19.69 8.09
CA GLY A 45 9.31 19.13 9.14
C GLY A 45 9.70 17.67 8.93
N ILE A 46 9.48 17.11 7.74
CA ILE A 46 9.74 15.70 7.40
C ILE A 46 10.90 15.58 6.43
N GLN A 47 11.69 14.52 6.54
CA GLN A 47 12.76 14.18 5.62
C GLN A 47 12.58 12.76 5.06
N CYS A 48 12.92 12.57 3.79
CA CYS A 48 13.19 11.29 3.15
C CYS A 48 14.60 10.84 3.59
N CYS A 49 14.79 9.56 3.92
CA CYS A 49 16.12 9.00 4.16
C CYS A 49 16.28 7.69 3.36
N ARG A 50 17.32 7.64 2.53
CA ARG A 50 17.75 6.44 1.79
C ARG A 50 18.68 5.58 2.65
N GLY A 51 18.48 4.28 2.60
CA GLY A 51 19.25 3.27 3.31
C GLY A 51 19.23 1.95 2.55
N PHE A 52 19.65 0.87 3.21
CA PHE A 52 19.79 -0.44 2.57
C PHE A 52 19.10 -1.52 3.40
N HIS A 53 18.31 -2.35 2.72
CA HIS A 53 17.88 -3.66 3.20
C HIS A 53 19.02 -4.65 3.01
N SER A 54 19.24 -5.53 3.99
CA SER A 54 20.22 -6.62 3.90
C SER A 54 19.65 -7.90 4.54
N SER A 55 19.64 -9.00 3.79
CA SER A 55 19.21 -10.30 4.32
C SER A 55 19.80 -11.47 3.54
N PHE A 56 20.35 -12.45 4.24
CA PHE A 56 20.68 -13.74 3.63
C PHE A 56 19.42 -14.53 3.25
N ARG A 57 19.52 -15.31 2.16
CA ARG A 57 18.54 -16.31 1.70
C ARG A 57 19.28 -17.58 1.28
N VAL A 58 18.66 -18.74 1.46
CA VAL A 58 19.13 -20.00 0.85
C VAL A 58 18.55 -20.09 -0.56
N THR A 59 19.38 -20.46 -1.54
CA THR A 59 19.02 -20.61 -2.94
C THR A 59 19.62 -21.89 -3.53
N GLN A 60 19.28 -22.24 -4.77
CA GLN A 60 19.88 -23.35 -5.51
C GLN A 60 21.42 -23.24 -5.64
N ARG A 61 21.96 -22.01 -5.71
CA ARG A 61 23.43 -21.75 -5.70
C ARG A 61 24.03 -21.70 -4.28
N GLY A 62 23.26 -21.96 -3.23
CA GLY A 62 23.71 -21.96 -1.83
C GLY A 62 23.29 -20.71 -1.05
N LEU A 63 24.14 -20.19 -0.17
CA LEU A 63 23.80 -19.03 0.64
C LEU A 63 24.04 -17.72 -0.12
N SER A 64 22.99 -16.92 -0.33
CA SER A 64 23.03 -15.67 -1.10
C SER A 64 22.68 -14.47 -0.21
N LEU A 65 23.47 -13.39 -0.29
CA LEU A 65 23.13 -12.11 0.36
C LEU A 65 22.24 -11.26 -0.56
N ASN A 66 21.01 -11.00 -0.14
CA ASN A 66 20.06 -10.12 -0.85
C ASN A 66 20.13 -8.70 -0.26
N VAL A 67 20.59 -7.73 -1.05
CA VAL A 67 20.72 -6.30 -0.69
C VAL A 67 19.88 -5.45 -1.64
N ASP A 68 19.08 -4.52 -1.11
CA ASP A 68 18.18 -3.66 -1.89
C ASP A 68 18.08 -2.25 -1.29
N VAL A 69 17.83 -1.23 -2.11
CA VAL A 69 17.72 0.16 -1.63
C VAL A 69 16.38 0.38 -0.93
N SER A 70 16.44 0.77 0.34
CA SER A 70 15.29 1.01 1.20
C SER A 70 15.12 2.51 1.44
N THR A 71 13.87 2.98 1.63
CA THR A 71 13.56 4.40 1.89
C THR A 71 12.65 4.51 3.10
N THR A 72 12.95 5.44 4.00
CA THR A 72 12.12 5.73 5.17
C THR A 72 11.87 7.22 5.35
N LEU A 73 10.97 7.54 6.27
CA LEU A 73 10.62 8.92 6.64
C LEU A 73 11.20 9.23 8.01
N LEU A 74 11.89 10.36 8.12
CA LEU A 74 12.46 10.88 9.36
C LEU A 74 11.78 12.19 9.77
N VAL A 75 11.76 12.46 11.08
CA VAL A 75 11.54 13.79 11.64
C VAL A 75 12.81 14.61 11.42
N LYS A 76 12.68 15.84 10.91
CA LYS A 76 13.81 16.78 10.77
C LYS A 76 14.37 17.15 12.16
N PRO A 77 15.69 17.01 12.42
CA PRO A 77 16.29 17.46 13.66
C PRO A 77 16.34 19.00 13.74
N GLY A 78 16.34 19.55 14.95
CA GLY A 78 16.30 21.00 15.21
C GLY A 78 15.35 21.39 16.35
N PRO A 79 15.05 22.68 16.56
CA PRO A 79 14.11 23.13 17.59
C PRO A 79 12.73 22.50 17.44
N VAL A 80 12.07 22.16 18.56
CA VAL A 80 10.73 21.56 18.52
C VAL A 80 9.69 22.52 17.93
N VAL A 81 9.82 23.83 18.17
CA VAL A 81 8.89 24.84 17.63
C VAL A 81 8.96 24.90 16.11
N ASP A 82 10.16 24.96 15.51
CA ASP A 82 10.35 24.97 14.05
C ASP A 82 9.67 23.78 13.36
N PHE A 83 9.78 22.59 13.97
CA PHE A 83 9.09 21.40 13.50
C PHE A 83 7.57 21.56 13.56
N LEU A 84 7.01 22.10 14.65
CA LEU A 84 5.57 22.34 14.77
C LEU A 84 5.05 23.40 13.78
N LEU A 85 5.77 24.51 13.61
CA LEU A 85 5.46 25.56 12.64
C LEU A 85 5.39 24.99 11.21
N GLN A 86 6.43 24.26 10.81
CA GLN A 86 6.48 23.59 9.50
C GLN A 86 5.37 22.54 9.37
N ASN A 87 5.21 21.64 10.34
CA ASN A 87 4.30 20.49 10.26
C ASN A 87 2.82 20.90 10.25
N GLN A 88 2.46 22.00 10.93
CA GLN A 88 1.11 22.56 10.89
C GLN A 88 0.91 23.63 9.81
N ASN A 89 1.97 24.03 9.09
CA ASN A 89 1.97 25.10 8.10
C ASN A 89 1.47 26.44 8.69
N VAL A 90 2.04 26.86 9.82
CA VAL A 90 1.74 28.13 10.50
C VAL A 90 3.01 28.96 10.70
N GLN A 91 2.89 30.29 10.55
CA GLN A 91 4.04 31.20 10.54
C GLN A 91 4.41 31.76 11.93
N LYS A 92 3.52 31.66 12.93
CA LYS A 92 3.72 32.19 14.28
C LYS A 92 3.37 31.14 15.34
N PRO A 93 4.13 31.01 16.44
CA PRO A 93 3.87 29.98 17.44
C PRO A 93 2.51 30.06 18.15
N ASN A 94 1.91 31.26 18.25
CA ASN A 94 0.57 31.44 18.81
C ASN A 94 -0.56 30.85 17.95
N LEU A 95 -0.27 30.42 16.71
CA LEU A 95 -1.21 29.75 15.81
C LEU A 95 -1.09 28.21 15.85
N ILE A 96 -0.24 27.65 16.72
CA ILE A 96 -0.05 26.20 16.85
C ILE A 96 -1.28 25.57 17.53
N ASP A 97 -1.90 24.59 16.86
CA ASP A 97 -2.88 23.71 17.50
C ASP A 97 -2.15 22.74 18.43
N TRP A 98 -2.22 23.01 19.73
CA TRP A 98 -1.60 22.18 20.76
C TRP A 98 -2.20 20.78 20.88
N THR A 99 -3.46 20.57 20.47
CA THR A 99 -4.09 19.24 20.43
C THR A 99 -3.50 18.39 19.30
N LYS A 100 -3.21 18.99 18.13
CA LYS A 100 -2.43 18.35 17.06
C LYS A 100 -0.98 18.13 17.50
N ALA A 101 -0.34 19.12 18.12
CA ALA A 101 1.05 19.01 18.60
C ALA A 101 1.23 17.86 19.62
N LYS A 102 0.35 17.74 20.62
CA LYS A 102 0.34 16.65 21.63
C LYS A 102 0.24 15.26 20.97
N ARG A 103 -0.44 15.14 19.80
CA ARG A 103 -0.53 13.90 19.00
C ARG A 103 0.67 13.65 18.09
N MET A 104 1.35 14.70 17.61
CA MET A 104 2.54 14.59 16.74
C MET A 104 3.79 14.25 17.56
N LEU A 105 4.05 14.98 18.64
CA LEU A 105 5.26 14.85 19.46
C LEU A 105 5.29 13.58 20.33
N LYS A 106 4.14 12.97 20.64
CA LYS A 106 4.05 11.76 21.47
C LYS A 106 4.95 10.63 20.92
N ASN A 107 5.83 10.13 21.79
CA ASN A 107 6.89 9.14 21.52
C ASN A 107 8.15 9.63 20.79
N LEU A 108 8.24 10.88 20.34
CA LEU A 108 9.50 11.42 19.80
C LEU A 108 10.54 11.59 20.93
N ARG A 109 11.81 11.68 20.55
CA ARG A 109 12.95 11.98 21.43
C ARG A 109 13.43 13.41 21.21
N ILE A 110 13.85 14.05 22.30
CA ILE A 110 14.50 15.36 22.30
C ILE A 110 15.81 15.32 23.08
N LYS A 111 16.75 16.18 22.74
CA LYS A 111 17.89 16.55 23.56
C LYS A 111 17.49 17.78 24.39
N ALA A 112 17.57 17.65 25.72
CA ALA A 112 17.31 18.70 26.69
C ALA A 112 18.31 18.59 27.85
N ASN A 113 18.95 19.70 28.22
CA ASN A 113 20.08 19.75 29.16
C ASN A 113 21.14 18.66 28.87
N ASN A 114 21.61 18.59 27.62
CA ASN A 114 22.47 17.55 27.04
C ASN A 114 22.00 16.08 27.10
N THR A 115 20.97 15.73 27.87
CA THR A 115 20.41 14.36 27.91
C THR A 115 19.39 14.12 26.80
N GLN A 116 19.39 12.92 26.20
CA GLN A 116 18.28 12.49 25.35
C GLN A 116 17.12 11.96 26.20
N ARG A 117 15.90 12.44 25.94
CA ARG A 117 14.67 12.10 26.67
C ARG A 117 13.51 11.85 25.70
N LYS A 118 12.59 10.97 26.05
CA LYS A 118 11.41 10.63 25.23
C LYS A 118 10.20 11.44 25.69
N ILE A 119 9.51 12.10 24.76
CA ILE A 119 8.29 12.85 25.01
C ILE A 119 7.14 11.89 25.34
N THR A 120 6.57 12.07 26.53
CA THR A 120 5.37 11.37 27.01
C THR A 120 4.10 12.21 26.81
N GLY A 121 4.22 13.54 26.83
CA GLY A 121 3.13 14.47 26.54
C GLY A 121 3.55 15.94 26.53
N LEU A 122 2.56 16.83 26.66
CA LEU A 122 2.72 18.27 26.93
C LEU A 122 2.00 18.59 28.25
N SER A 123 2.37 19.69 28.92
CA SER A 123 1.56 20.26 30.00
C SER A 123 0.18 20.73 29.50
N GLU A 124 -0.69 21.06 30.45
CA GLU A 124 -2.01 21.65 30.18
C GLU A 124 -2.04 23.14 30.51
N LYS A 125 -1.15 23.59 31.40
CA LYS A 125 -0.84 24.99 31.68
C LYS A 125 0.37 25.50 30.88
N SER A 126 0.51 26.81 30.74
CA SER A 126 1.68 27.47 30.13
C SER A 126 2.93 27.34 30.99
N CYS A 127 4.13 27.59 30.45
CA CYS A 127 5.38 27.55 31.21
C CYS A 127 5.42 28.55 32.39
N MET A 128 4.68 29.67 32.28
CA MET A 128 4.47 30.64 33.35
C MET A 128 3.58 30.14 34.49
N THR A 129 2.65 29.20 34.24
CA THR A 129 1.61 28.77 35.20
C THR A 129 1.65 27.27 35.53
N GLN A 130 2.51 26.51 34.87
CA GLN A 130 2.79 25.11 35.16
C GLN A 130 3.76 25.03 36.33
N ASN A 131 3.27 24.49 37.45
CA ASN A 131 4.04 24.29 38.66
C ASN A 131 4.68 22.89 38.73
N PHE A 132 5.65 22.74 39.63
CA PHE A 132 6.13 21.45 40.14
C PHE A 132 6.68 21.59 41.57
N LEU A 133 6.78 20.47 42.28
CA LEU A 133 7.43 20.39 43.58
C LEU A 133 8.96 20.41 43.42
N PHE A 134 9.60 21.51 43.80
CA PHE A 134 11.05 21.66 43.81
C PHE A 134 11.60 21.36 45.21
N LYS A 135 12.56 20.42 45.28
CA LYS A 135 13.19 19.96 46.52
C LYS A 135 14.46 20.76 46.80
N HIS A 136 14.56 21.33 47.99
CA HIS A 136 15.68 22.20 48.40
C HIS A 136 16.82 21.40 49.05
N GLY A 137 16.46 20.31 49.72
CA GLY A 137 17.36 19.41 50.44
C GLY A 137 16.54 18.53 51.38
N ASN A 138 17.20 17.94 52.35
CA ASN A 138 16.55 17.49 53.58
C ASN A 138 16.76 18.57 54.66
N ASP A 139 15.86 18.65 55.63
CA ASP A 139 16.09 19.44 56.85
C ASP A 139 16.93 18.67 57.88
N ALA A 140 17.11 19.27 59.07
CA ALA A 140 17.88 18.68 60.17
C ALA A 140 17.30 17.37 60.71
N ASN A 141 16.03 17.06 60.44
CA ASN A 141 15.35 15.82 60.85
C ASN A 141 15.37 14.76 59.72
N GLY A 142 15.85 15.12 58.53
CA GLY A 142 15.87 14.25 57.35
C GLY A 142 14.63 14.36 56.47
N GLU A 143 13.66 15.23 56.79
CA GLU A 143 12.46 15.41 55.96
C GLU A 143 12.76 16.28 54.73
N VAL A 144 12.09 15.98 53.61
CA VAL A 144 12.41 16.63 52.34
C VAL A 144 11.63 17.94 52.18
N GLN A 145 12.28 19.07 52.43
CA GLN A 145 11.69 20.38 52.18
C GLN A 145 11.48 20.62 50.67
N SER A 146 10.20 20.69 50.27
CA SER A 146 9.80 21.04 48.91
C SER A 146 8.82 22.20 48.90
N SER A 147 9.07 23.20 48.06
CA SER A 147 8.08 24.24 47.72
C SER A 147 7.52 23.99 46.32
N GLU A 148 6.37 24.60 46.03
CA GLU A 148 5.81 24.63 44.69
C GLU A 148 6.35 25.86 43.95
N ILE A 149 6.90 25.67 42.75
CA ILE A 149 7.46 26.75 41.91
C ILE A 149 7.04 26.56 40.46
N THR A 150 6.88 27.67 39.71
CA THR A 150 6.61 27.63 38.27
C THR A 150 7.83 27.13 37.49
N ILE A 151 7.61 26.50 36.32
CA ILE A 151 8.72 26.11 35.44
C ILE A 151 9.50 27.36 34.97
N TYR A 152 8.83 28.47 34.64
CA TYR A 152 9.49 29.72 34.26
C TYR A 152 10.43 30.25 35.37
N GLU A 153 9.95 30.39 36.61
CA GLU A 153 10.79 30.89 37.72
C GLU A 153 11.94 29.94 38.05
N TYR A 154 11.74 28.62 37.95
CA TYR A 154 12.82 27.66 38.15
C TYR A 154 13.95 27.83 37.13
N PHE A 155 13.61 27.96 35.84
CA PHE A 155 14.64 28.19 34.81
C PHE A 155 15.28 29.58 34.95
N LYS A 156 14.51 30.63 35.24
CA LYS A 156 15.04 31.99 35.43
C LYS A 156 15.92 32.12 36.68
N ARG A 157 15.44 31.72 37.87
CA ARG A 157 16.17 31.87 39.14
C ARG A 157 17.26 30.81 39.34
N HIS A 158 16.95 29.52 39.15
CA HIS A 158 17.85 28.41 39.52
C HIS A 158 18.69 27.88 38.35
N LYS A 159 18.33 28.14 37.10
CA LYS A 159 19.18 27.82 35.93
C LYS A 159 19.82 29.04 35.27
N LYS A 160 19.43 30.26 35.66
CA LYS A 160 19.87 31.52 35.05
C LYS A 160 19.59 31.56 33.53
N ILE A 161 18.46 30.97 33.12
CA ILE A 161 17.99 30.94 31.73
C ILE A 161 16.67 31.72 31.68
N GLU A 162 16.72 32.90 31.09
CA GLU A 162 15.54 33.66 30.65
C GLU A 162 14.95 32.98 29.39
N LEU A 163 13.63 32.82 29.31
CA LEU A 163 12.95 32.30 28.12
C LEU A 163 12.51 33.47 27.24
N CYS A 164 12.93 33.51 25.97
CA CYS A 164 12.66 34.62 25.07
C CYS A 164 11.28 34.53 24.40
N TYR A 165 10.71 33.33 24.25
CA TYR A 165 9.39 33.18 23.61
C TYR A 165 8.49 32.07 24.17
N SER A 166 9.03 31.07 24.88
CA SER A 166 8.24 29.89 25.28
C SER A 166 7.45 30.02 26.60
N VAL A 167 7.38 31.23 27.18
CA VAL A 167 6.73 31.53 28.48
C VAL A 167 5.24 31.15 28.48
N ASP A 168 4.50 31.53 27.44
CA ASP A 168 3.06 31.26 27.31
C ASP A 168 2.75 29.88 26.69
N MET A 169 3.77 29.12 26.30
CA MET A 169 3.61 27.83 25.64
C MET A 169 3.52 26.68 26.65
N PRO A 170 2.87 25.55 26.29
CA PRO A 170 2.98 24.32 27.07
C PRO A 170 4.42 23.82 27.18
N CYS A 171 4.81 23.31 28.34
CA CYS A 171 6.07 22.60 28.53
C CYS A 171 5.99 21.20 27.90
N ILE A 172 7.13 20.69 27.42
CA ILE A 172 7.25 19.28 27.00
C ILE A 172 7.42 18.40 28.23
N ASN A 173 6.57 17.38 28.37
CA ASN A 173 6.70 16.37 29.42
C ASN A 173 7.50 15.17 28.92
N VAL A 174 8.55 14.80 29.66
CA VAL A 174 9.37 13.59 29.44
C VAL A 174 9.36 12.63 30.63
N GLY A 175 8.58 12.94 31.67
CA GLY A 175 8.40 12.10 32.86
C GLY A 175 7.30 11.05 32.69
N LYS A 176 7.11 10.22 33.72
CA LYS A 176 5.98 9.26 33.79
C LYS A 176 4.70 10.03 34.18
N PRO A 177 3.48 9.55 33.87
CA PRO A 177 2.25 10.25 34.25
C PRO A 177 2.14 10.58 35.76
N LYS A 178 2.56 9.66 36.63
CA LYS A 178 2.59 9.87 38.10
C LYS A 178 3.80 10.68 38.62
N ARG A 179 4.78 11.00 37.77
CA ARG A 179 6.00 11.79 38.07
C ARG A 179 6.44 12.54 36.81
N PRO A 180 5.74 13.63 36.43
CA PRO A 180 6.05 14.40 35.22
C PRO A 180 7.40 15.11 35.36
N ILE A 181 8.04 15.38 34.22
CA ILE A 181 9.28 16.16 34.13
C ILE A 181 9.11 17.11 32.95
N TYR A 182 8.97 18.40 33.25
CA TYR A 182 8.66 19.44 32.27
C TYR A 182 9.91 20.21 31.83
N TYR A 183 10.02 20.48 30.53
CA TYR A 183 11.01 21.38 29.95
C TYR A 183 10.32 22.47 29.11
N PRO A 184 10.78 23.74 29.16
CA PRO A 184 10.38 24.77 28.22
C PRO A 184 10.65 24.34 26.77
N MET A 185 9.74 24.68 25.85
CA MET A 185 9.79 24.18 24.47
C MET A 185 11.02 24.67 23.69
N GLU A 186 11.48 25.86 24.04
CA GLU A 186 12.66 26.57 23.53
C GLU A 186 13.99 25.88 23.89
N LEU A 187 14.02 25.14 25.00
CA LEU A 187 15.20 24.41 25.48
C LEU A 187 15.25 22.94 24.99
N CYS A 188 14.41 22.61 24.00
CA CYS A 188 14.21 21.26 23.50
C CYS A 188 14.48 21.16 21.99
N THR A 189 15.40 20.28 21.60
CA THR A 189 15.72 19.99 20.20
C THR A 189 15.40 18.54 19.85
N LEU A 190 14.74 18.31 18.72
CA LEU A 190 14.50 16.98 18.16
C LEU A 190 15.85 16.40 17.68
N VAL A 191 16.14 15.18 18.13
CA VAL A 191 17.34 14.44 17.68
C VAL A 191 17.12 13.86 16.28
N SER A 192 18.20 13.56 15.56
CA SER A 192 18.16 12.91 14.25
C SER A 192 17.75 11.43 14.34
N LEU A 193 17.65 10.77 13.17
CA LEU A 193 17.34 9.34 13.06
C LEU A 193 16.08 8.91 13.84
N GLN A 194 14.99 9.63 13.63
CA GLN A 194 13.68 9.35 14.24
C GLN A 194 12.62 9.07 13.18
N ARG A 195 12.12 7.83 13.09
CA ARG A 195 11.09 7.45 12.11
C ARG A 195 9.81 8.27 12.29
N TYR A 196 9.40 8.99 11.25
CA TYR A 196 8.07 9.58 11.14
C TYR A 196 7.06 8.48 10.74
N THR A 197 5.99 8.34 11.52
CA THR A 197 5.03 7.22 11.41
C THR A 197 3.59 7.67 11.16
N LYS A 198 3.34 8.96 10.96
CA LYS A 198 2.00 9.53 10.75
C LYS A 198 1.66 9.55 9.26
N PRO A 199 0.37 9.60 8.87
CA PRO A 199 -0.02 9.74 7.47
C PRO A 199 0.55 11.01 6.83
N LEU A 200 1.25 10.88 5.71
CA LEU A 200 1.72 12.02 4.90
C LEU A 200 0.56 12.74 4.20
N ALA A 201 0.69 14.05 4.00
CA ALA A 201 -0.18 14.83 3.11
C ALA A 201 0.08 14.52 1.63
N HIS A 202 -0.88 14.81 0.73
CA HIS A 202 -0.80 14.46 -0.69
C HIS A 202 0.47 14.98 -1.39
N LYS A 203 0.85 16.25 -1.15
CA LYS A 203 2.13 16.81 -1.63
C LYS A 203 3.32 15.96 -1.22
N GLN A 204 3.44 15.66 0.07
CA GLN A 204 4.57 14.93 0.66
C GLN A 204 4.64 13.49 0.14
N ARG A 205 3.48 12.85 -0.12
CA ARG A 205 3.43 11.54 -0.80
C ARG A 205 3.93 11.64 -2.24
N ALA A 206 3.49 12.65 -3.00
CA ALA A 206 3.94 12.85 -4.38
C ALA A 206 5.45 13.12 -4.44
N GLN A 207 5.99 13.94 -3.52
CA GLN A 207 7.42 14.20 -3.42
C GLN A 207 8.20 12.95 -2.96
N LEU A 208 7.74 12.21 -1.94
CA LEU A 208 8.34 10.92 -1.56
C LEU A 208 8.38 9.94 -2.74
N ILE A 209 7.32 9.89 -3.56
CA ILE A 209 7.24 9.08 -4.77
C ILE A 209 8.21 9.55 -5.86
N LEU A 210 8.59 10.83 -5.90
CA LEU A 210 9.67 11.32 -6.77
C LEU A 210 11.04 10.94 -6.20
N GLU A 211 11.31 11.25 -4.92
CA GLU A 211 12.58 11.01 -4.21
C GLU A 211 12.97 9.52 -4.07
N SER A 212 12.00 8.60 -4.16
CA SER A 212 12.23 7.15 -4.11
C SER A 212 12.35 6.48 -5.48
N ARG A 213 12.06 7.20 -6.58
CA ARG A 213 12.36 6.69 -7.93
C ARG A 213 13.86 6.60 -8.12
N THR A 214 14.29 5.43 -8.55
CA THR A 214 15.68 5.11 -8.91
C THR A 214 15.61 4.25 -10.16
N SER A 215 16.26 4.68 -11.24
CA SER A 215 16.38 3.87 -12.46
C SER A 215 17.16 2.58 -12.17
N PRO A 216 17.04 1.55 -13.03
CA PRO A 216 17.77 0.29 -12.87
C PRO A 216 19.27 0.52 -12.73
N ARG A 217 19.83 1.43 -13.54
CA ARG A 217 21.23 1.83 -13.49
C ARG A 217 21.61 2.45 -12.14
N GLU A 218 20.95 3.53 -11.74
CA GLU A 218 21.28 4.24 -10.48
C GLU A 218 21.12 3.32 -9.27
N ARG A 219 20.11 2.44 -9.27
CA ARG A 219 19.89 1.46 -8.19
C ARG A 219 21.00 0.43 -8.14
N LYS A 220 21.44 -0.10 -9.30
CA LYS A 220 22.56 -1.05 -9.42
C LYS A 220 23.88 -0.41 -8.95
N GLU A 221 24.17 0.81 -9.41
CA GLU A 221 25.37 1.58 -9.03
C GLU A 221 25.39 1.90 -7.52
N ALA A 222 24.27 2.36 -6.96
CA ALA A 222 24.16 2.64 -5.52
C ALA A 222 24.33 1.38 -4.65
N LEU A 223 23.85 0.22 -5.11
CA LEU A 223 24.04 -1.06 -4.43
C LEU A 223 25.48 -1.56 -4.53
N GLN A 224 26.14 -1.45 -5.68
CA GLN A 224 27.56 -1.79 -5.84
C GLN A 224 28.46 -0.89 -4.97
N TYR A 225 28.15 0.41 -4.90
CA TYR A 225 28.83 1.35 -4.01
C TYR A 225 28.62 0.97 -2.53
N SER A 226 27.41 0.60 -2.14
CA SER A 226 27.14 0.12 -0.78
C SER A 226 27.90 -1.18 -0.46
N LEU A 227 27.82 -2.21 -1.31
CA LEU A 227 28.50 -3.50 -1.11
C LEU A 227 30.02 -3.33 -0.92
N ARG A 228 30.66 -2.49 -1.74
CA ARG A 228 32.09 -2.15 -1.62
C ARG A 228 32.40 -1.43 -0.30
N ASN A 229 31.58 -0.45 0.08
CA ASN A 229 31.81 0.34 1.30
C ASN A 229 31.47 -0.41 2.59
N SER A 230 30.61 -1.42 2.55
CA SER A 230 30.30 -2.29 3.69
C SER A 230 31.47 -3.18 4.11
N ARG A 231 32.52 -3.34 3.28
CA ARG A 231 33.77 -4.04 3.59
C ARG A 231 33.61 -5.43 4.25
N TYR A 232 32.60 -6.20 3.85
CA TYR A 232 32.30 -7.50 4.47
C TYR A 232 33.48 -8.51 4.47
N GLY A 233 34.46 -8.37 3.56
CA GLY A 233 35.67 -9.19 3.54
C GLY A 233 36.79 -8.76 4.49
N ASP A 234 36.77 -7.51 5.00
CA ASP A 234 37.72 -7.00 6.00
C ASP A 234 37.30 -7.36 7.43
N GLU A 235 36.15 -8.00 7.58
CA GLU A 235 35.43 -8.17 8.84
C GLU A 235 35.98 -9.36 9.65
N PRO A 236 36.48 -9.16 10.90
CA PRO A 236 37.15 -10.21 11.66
C PRO A 236 36.29 -11.45 12.00
N MET A 237 34.99 -11.30 12.26
CA MET A 237 34.11 -12.40 12.66
C MET A 237 33.64 -13.24 11.47
N LEU A 238 33.27 -12.60 10.35
CA LEU A 238 33.00 -13.31 9.09
C LEU A 238 34.25 -14.06 8.63
N ARG A 239 35.42 -13.44 8.74
CA ARG A 239 36.72 -14.07 8.44
C ARG A 239 37.04 -15.23 9.39
N SER A 240 36.78 -15.12 10.70
CA SER A 240 37.00 -16.23 11.64
C SER A 240 36.01 -17.39 11.46
N LEU A 241 34.82 -17.12 10.90
CA LEU A 241 33.85 -18.14 10.51
C LEU A 241 34.11 -18.73 9.11
N GLY A 242 35.17 -18.30 8.42
CA GLY A 242 35.49 -18.74 7.06
C GLY A 242 34.53 -18.23 5.97
N ILE A 243 33.73 -17.19 6.25
CA ILE A 243 32.68 -16.69 5.37
C ILE A 243 33.20 -15.51 4.53
N THR A 244 33.26 -15.71 3.21
CA THR A 244 33.54 -14.65 2.23
C THR A 244 32.28 -14.27 1.46
N ILE A 245 32.02 -12.96 1.32
CA ILE A 245 30.88 -12.45 0.54
C ILE A 245 31.39 -11.91 -0.81
N GLU A 246 30.86 -12.45 -1.91
CA GLU A 246 31.24 -12.01 -3.26
C GLU A 246 30.79 -10.54 -3.49
N PRO A 247 31.66 -9.63 -3.98
CA PRO A 247 31.30 -8.23 -4.25
C PRO A 247 30.54 -8.04 -5.58
N SER A 248 30.45 -9.09 -6.40
CA SER A 248 29.66 -9.15 -7.63
C SER A 248 28.15 -9.26 -7.34
N PHE A 249 27.32 -8.94 -8.32
CA PHE A 249 25.96 -9.48 -8.36
C PHE A 249 25.97 -10.87 -8.98
N THR A 250 25.21 -11.80 -8.40
CA THR A 250 24.93 -13.12 -8.98
C THR A 250 24.36 -12.95 -10.40
N GLN A 251 25.05 -13.51 -11.40
CA GLN A 251 24.48 -13.67 -12.74
C GLN A 251 23.45 -14.80 -12.72
N VAL A 252 22.36 -14.61 -13.44
CA VAL A 252 21.21 -15.54 -13.53
C VAL A 252 20.65 -15.50 -14.94
N ASP A 253 20.29 -16.67 -15.48
CA ASP A 253 19.66 -16.77 -16.79
C ASP A 253 18.14 -16.69 -16.65
N GLY A 254 17.52 -15.77 -17.40
CA GLY A 254 16.08 -15.51 -17.37
C GLY A 254 15.46 -15.71 -18.76
N ARG A 255 14.39 -16.50 -18.81
CA ARG A 255 13.59 -16.72 -20.03
C ARG A 255 12.63 -15.55 -20.21
N VAL A 256 12.19 -15.25 -21.43
CA VAL A 256 11.17 -14.21 -21.70
C VAL A 256 9.98 -14.84 -22.40
N LEU A 257 8.90 -15.04 -21.65
CA LEU A 257 7.63 -15.55 -22.18
C LEU A 257 7.02 -14.54 -23.16
N GLN A 258 6.41 -15.04 -24.22
CA GLN A 258 5.74 -14.20 -25.20
C GLN A 258 4.42 -13.65 -24.62
N PRO A 259 4.03 -12.41 -24.97
CA PRO A 259 2.74 -11.85 -24.56
C PRO A 259 1.60 -12.63 -25.25
N PRO A 260 0.53 -13.01 -24.52
CA PRO A 260 -0.61 -13.70 -25.11
C PRO A 260 -1.32 -12.81 -26.14
N THR A 261 -1.80 -13.40 -27.23
CA THR A 261 -2.65 -12.68 -28.19
C THR A 261 -4.00 -12.38 -27.55
N LEU A 262 -4.45 -11.12 -27.62
CA LEU A 262 -5.78 -10.68 -27.22
C LEU A 262 -6.74 -10.70 -28.41
N ILE A 263 -8.03 -10.88 -28.14
CA ILE A 263 -9.11 -10.74 -29.12
C ILE A 263 -10.04 -9.59 -28.72
N VAL A 264 -10.36 -8.70 -29.69
CA VAL A 264 -11.12 -7.46 -29.49
C VAL A 264 -12.14 -7.21 -30.59
N GLY A 265 -13.18 -6.42 -30.30
CA GLY A 265 -14.17 -6.00 -31.29
C GLY A 265 -14.87 -7.18 -31.98
N ARG A 266 -14.93 -7.15 -33.31
CA ARG A 266 -15.46 -8.26 -34.13
C ARG A 266 -14.39 -9.33 -34.40
N GLY A 267 -13.81 -9.88 -33.34
CA GLY A 267 -12.84 -10.98 -33.44
C GLY A 267 -11.45 -10.60 -33.98
N GLN A 268 -11.03 -9.34 -33.83
CA GLN A 268 -9.70 -8.89 -34.26
C GLN A 268 -8.63 -9.36 -33.28
N ASN A 269 -7.61 -10.05 -33.77
CA ASN A 269 -6.44 -10.47 -32.99
C ASN A 269 -5.44 -9.31 -32.83
N PHE A 270 -4.89 -9.16 -31.63
CA PHE A 270 -3.89 -8.14 -31.32
C PHE A 270 -2.89 -8.65 -30.28
N CYS A 271 -1.59 -8.57 -30.56
CA CYS A 271 -0.53 -8.94 -29.62
C CYS A 271 -0.03 -7.70 -28.85
N PRO A 272 -0.10 -7.66 -27.51
CA PRO A 272 0.51 -6.61 -26.69
C PRO A 272 2.01 -6.47 -26.97
N ARG A 273 2.55 -5.25 -26.83
CA ARG A 273 3.98 -4.98 -27.02
C ARG A 273 4.58 -4.37 -25.76
N ASN A 274 5.73 -4.88 -25.33
CA ASN A 274 6.45 -4.43 -24.12
C ASN A 274 5.49 -4.26 -22.93
N GLY A 275 4.73 -5.31 -22.59
CA GLY A 275 3.84 -5.34 -21.43
C GLY A 275 2.76 -4.26 -21.41
N SER A 276 2.38 -3.69 -22.56
CA SER A 276 1.30 -2.69 -22.62
C SER A 276 0.59 -2.63 -23.98
N TRP A 277 -0.62 -2.07 -23.98
CA TRP A 277 -1.45 -1.87 -25.15
C TRP A 277 -2.42 -0.71 -24.95
N ASN A 278 -3.18 -0.37 -25.99
CA ASN A 278 -4.25 0.63 -25.92
C ASN A 278 -5.45 0.19 -26.76
N PHE A 279 -6.63 0.72 -26.43
CA PHE A 279 -7.86 0.54 -27.20
C PHE A 279 -8.03 1.61 -28.30
N ASN A 280 -6.96 2.29 -28.72
CA ASN A 280 -6.99 3.14 -29.91
C ASN A 280 -7.41 2.27 -31.09
N ASP A 281 -8.40 2.77 -31.86
CA ASP A 281 -8.92 2.17 -33.10
C ASP A 281 -9.53 0.76 -32.96
N LYS A 282 -9.61 0.23 -31.73
CA LYS A 282 -10.20 -1.07 -31.37
C LYS A 282 -11.56 -0.86 -30.71
N LYS A 283 -12.54 -1.72 -31.03
CA LYS A 283 -13.84 -1.77 -30.34
C LYS A 283 -13.80 -2.81 -29.21
N LEU A 284 -14.73 -2.72 -28.25
CA LEU A 284 -14.86 -3.70 -27.18
C LEU A 284 -15.42 -5.01 -27.76
N ILE A 285 -15.04 -6.17 -27.20
CA ILE A 285 -15.56 -7.47 -27.65
C ILE A 285 -17.05 -7.63 -27.30
N GLU A 286 -17.45 -7.27 -26.08
CA GLU A 286 -18.83 -7.31 -25.60
C GLU A 286 -19.20 -5.96 -24.96
N PRO A 287 -19.61 -4.96 -25.77
CA PRO A 287 -20.04 -3.67 -25.27
C PRO A 287 -21.47 -3.70 -24.71
N VAL A 288 -21.68 -3.19 -23.49
CA VAL A 288 -23.02 -3.02 -22.92
C VAL A 288 -23.85 -1.94 -23.64
N LYS A 289 -25.18 -2.06 -23.59
CA LYS A 289 -26.09 -0.96 -23.91
C LYS A 289 -26.57 -0.24 -22.65
N ILE A 290 -26.31 1.06 -22.57
CA ILE A 290 -26.71 1.95 -21.47
C ILE A 290 -27.87 2.82 -21.96
N LYS A 291 -29.09 2.50 -21.53
CA LYS A 291 -30.33 3.23 -21.84
C LYS A 291 -30.69 4.28 -20.79
N ARG A 292 -30.47 3.95 -19.50
CA ARG A 292 -30.93 4.74 -18.36
C ARG A 292 -29.79 5.02 -17.38
N TRP A 293 -29.21 6.20 -17.48
CA TRP A 293 -28.12 6.69 -16.62
C TRP A 293 -28.24 8.19 -16.40
N ALA A 294 -27.52 8.73 -15.41
CA ALA A 294 -27.48 10.16 -15.13
C ALA A 294 -26.08 10.62 -14.69
N ILE A 295 -25.85 11.93 -14.76
CA ILE A 295 -24.64 12.59 -14.29
C ILE A 295 -24.94 13.30 -12.97
N VAL A 296 -24.05 13.17 -11.99
CA VAL A 296 -24.20 13.75 -10.64
C VAL A 296 -22.96 14.59 -10.33
N ASN A 297 -23.09 15.91 -10.34
CA ASN A 297 -21.97 16.83 -10.34
C ASN A 297 -21.80 17.56 -9.00
N PHE A 298 -20.71 17.24 -8.29
CA PHE A 298 -20.23 17.94 -7.09
C PHE A 298 -19.09 18.93 -7.40
N SER A 299 -18.88 19.28 -8.68
CA SER A 299 -17.75 20.08 -9.17
C SER A 299 -18.18 21.23 -10.08
N SER A 300 -18.17 22.45 -9.55
CA SER A 300 -18.52 23.68 -10.30
C SER A 300 -17.48 24.14 -11.33
N GLN A 301 -16.55 23.27 -11.72
CA GLN A 301 -15.47 23.53 -12.68
C GLN A 301 -15.50 22.56 -13.88
N CYS A 302 -16.45 21.61 -13.91
CA CYS A 302 -16.56 20.66 -15.02
C CYS A 302 -17.56 21.17 -16.06
N ASP A 303 -17.14 21.30 -17.32
CA ASP A 303 -18.06 21.43 -18.44
C ASP A 303 -18.75 20.07 -18.69
N THR A 304 -20.00 19.96 -18.23
CA THR A 304 -20.82 18.75 -18.39
C THR A 304 -21.32 18.57 -19.82
N LYS A 305 -21.46 19.64 -20.62
CA LYS A 305 -21.86 19.55 -22.04
C LYS A 305 -20.72 18.97 -22.88
N HIS A 306 -19.50 19.48 -22.69
CA HIS A 306 -18.30 18.93 -23.32
C HIS A 306 -18.09 17.47 -22.90
N LEU A 307 -18.20 17.15 -21.60
CA LEU A 307 -18.12 15.78 -21.10
C LEU A 307 -19.12 14.83 -21.79
N CYS A 308 -20.40 15.22 -21.91
CA CYS A 308 -21.42 14.43 -22.62
C CYS A 308 -21.05 14.18 -24.09
N SER A 309 -20.60 15.22 -24.80
CA SER A 309 -20.15 15.10 -26.20
C SER A 309 -18.97 14.15 -26.34
N MET A 310 -17.98 14.25 -25.45
CA MET A 310 -16.83 13.36 -25.42
C MET A 310 -17.20 11.90 -25.09
N ILE A 311 -18.12 11.68 -24.13
CA ILE A 311 -18.62 10.34 -23.79
C ILE A 311 -19.27 9.70 -25.01
N LYS A 312 -20.17 10.41 -25.71
CA LYS A 312 -20.85 9.93 -26.92
C LYS A 312 -19.83 9.57 -28.01
N LYS A 313 -18.94 10.50 -28.37
CA LYS A 313 -17.87 10.27 -29.36
C LYS A 313 -17.04 9.03 -29.01
N CYS A 314 -16.60 8.92 -27.76
CA CYS A 314 -15.76 7.81 -27.32
C CYS A 314 -16.52 6.48 -27.22
N SER A 315 -17.82 6.48 -26.90
CA SER A 315 -18.61 5.24 -26.85
C SER A 315 -18.87 4.70 -28.25
N GLU A 316 -19.22 5.56 -29.21
CA GLU A 316 -19.34 5.23 -30.63
C GLU A 316 -18.02 4.66 -31.20
N MET A 317 -16.89 5.32 -30.93
CA MET A 317 -15.54 4.83 -31.27
C MET A 317 -15.16 3.49 -30.61
N LYS A 318 -15.88 3.05 -29.57
CA LYS A 318 -15.64 1.78 -28.86
C LYS A 318 -16.72 0.73 -29.15
N GLY A 319 -17.76 1.08 -29.90
CA GLY A 319 -18.91 0.22 -30.19
C GLY A 319 -19.95 0.12 -29.06
N MET A 320 -19.87 0.98 -28.05
CA MET A 320 -20.75 0.96 -26.88
C MET A 320 -21.91 1.94 -27.08
N LEU A 321 -23.14 1.42 -27.01
CA LEU A 321 -24.35 2.20 -27.22
C LEU A 321 -24.76 2.85 -25.89
N ILE A 322 -24.59 4.17 -25.82
CA ILE A 322 -25.00 4.99 -24.68
C ILE A 322 -26.05 5.98 -25.20
N ASP A 323 -27.29 5.79 -24.78
CA ASP A 323 -28.36 6.76 -25.03
C ASP A 323 -28.09 8.02 -24.16
N PRO A 324 -28.63 9.23 -24.44
CA PRO A 324 -28.34 10.44 -23.67
C PRO A 324 -28.60 10.28 -22.15
N PRO A 325 -27.85 10.97 -21.27
CA PRO A 325 -28.14 10.93 -19.83
C PRO A 325 -29.53 11.52 -19.57
N PHE A 326 -30.28 10.90 -18.66
CA PHE A 326 -31.66 11.28 -18.34
C PHE A 326 -31.74 12.71 -17.79
N ASP A 327 -30.82 13.08 -16.89
CA ASP A 327 -30.66 14.43 -16.36
C ASP A 327 -29.22 14.61 -15.80
N ILE A 328 -28.86 15.87 -15.52
CA ILE A 328 -27.58 16.28 -14.92
C ILE A 328 -27.88 16.96 -13.58
N PHE A 329 -27.50 16.29 -12.50
CA PHE A 329 -27.80 16.69 -11.13
C PHE A 329 -26.66 17.54 -10.56
N GLU A 330 -26.82 18.87 -10.57
CA GLU A 330 -25.83 19.84 -10.09
C GLU A 330 -25.94 20.12 -8.57
N GLU A 331 -24.81 20.26 -7.89
CA GLU A 331 -24.79 20.53 -6.45
C GLU A 331 -25.07 22.00 -6.12
N ASP A 332 -26.19 22.23 -5.41
CA ASP A 332 -26.55 23.51 -4.81
C ASP A 332 -25.40 24.09 -3.96
N ILE A 333 -24.97 25.30 -4.35
CA ILE A 333 -23.86 26.04 -3.75
C ILE A 333 -24.09 26.24 -2.24
N ARG A 334 -25.34 26.42 -1.81
CA ARG A 334 -25.73 26.68 -0.41
C ARG A 334 -25.33 25.56 0.55
N HIS A 335 -25.27 24.32 0.07
CA HIS A 335 -25.01 23.13 0.90
C HIS A 335 -23.54 22.68 0.91
N ARG A 336 -22.64 23.38 0.20
CA ARG A 336 -21.23 22.95 0.04
C ARG A 336 -20.42 22.94 1.33
N ASN A 337 -20.79 23.77 2.31
CA ASN A 337 -20.12 23.87 3.60
C ASN A 337 -20.51 22.75 4.59
N GLU A 338 -21.48 21.92 4.23
CA GLU A 338 -22.01 20.86 5.12
C GLU A 338 -21.17 19.57 5.11
N SER A 339 -21.54 18.63 5.97
CA SER A 339 -20.87 17.34 6.06
C SER A 339 -20.97 16.56 4.73
N PRO A 340 -19.93 15.78 4.35
CA PRO A 340 -19.94 14.98 3.12
C PRO A 340 -21.13 14.01 3.03
N PHE A 341 -21.61 13.49 4.17
CA PHE A 341 -22.79 12.63 4.23
C PHE A 341 -24.08 13.41 3.93
N ALA A 342 -24.27 14.59 4.53
CA ALA A 342 -25.46 15.43 4.33
C ALA A 342 -25.58 15.90 2.87
N ARG A 343 -24.45 16.26 2.25
CA ARG A 343 -24.36 16.63 0.83
C ARG A 343 -24.72 15.47 -0.10
N VAL A 344 -24.16 14.28 0.15
CA VAL A 344 -24.46 13.06 -0.62
C VAL A 344 -25.93 12.64 -0.47
N ALA A 345 -26.49 12.70 0.75
CA ALA A 345 -27.89 12.35 0.98
C ALA A 345 -28.83 13.25 0.16
N ARG A 346 -28.67 14.58 0.23
CA ARG A 346 -29.51 15.54 -0.51
C ARG A 346 -29.42 15.37 -2.02
N MET A 347 -28.20 15.17 -2.52
CA MET A 347 -27.97 14.88 -3.94
C MET A 347 -28.68 13.59 -4.36
N TYR A 348 -28.61 12.54 -3.54
CA TYR A 348 -29.24 11.26 -3.84
C TYR A 348 -30.77 11.33 -3.81
N GLU A 349 -31.38 12.03 -2.85
CA GLU A 349 -32.83 12.21 -2.84
C GLU A 349 -33.32 13.08 -4.02
N MET A 350 -32.54 14.07 -4.47
CA MET A 350 -32.84 14.81 -5.70
C MET A 350 -32.77 13.92 -6.95
N VAL A 351 -31.76 13.03 -7.04
CA VAL A 351 -31.64 12.00 -8.08
C VAL A 351 -32.87 11.08 -8.05
N LYS A 352 -33.25 10.59 -6.87
CA LYS A 352 -34.38 9.68 -6.66
C LYS A 352 -35.73 10.30 -7.00
N ALA A 353 -35.95 11.56 -6.65
CA ALA A 353 -37.20 12.28 -6.93
C ALA A 353 -37.44 12.51 -8.43
N LYS A 354 -36.38 12.75 -9.22
CA LYS A 354 -36.50 12.96 -10.68
C LYS A 354 -36.44 11.68 -11.52
N LEU A 355 -35.87 10.57 -11.01
CA LEU A 355 -35.73 9.30 -11.74
C LEU A 355 -36.73 8.24 -11.22
N PRO A 356 -38.06 8.39 -11.44
CA PRO A 356 -39.01 7.37 -11.01
C PRO A 356 -38.67 6.02 -11.67
N GLY A 357 -38.31 5.05 -10.84
CA GLY A 357 -38.14 3.65 -11.24
C GLY A 357 -39.40 2.86 -10.83
N PRO A 358 -39.84 1.88 -11.63
CA PRO A 358 -40.84 0.93 -11.15
C PRO A 358 -40.23 0.12 -9.98
N PRO A 359 -41.01 -0.31 -8.96
CA PRO A 359 -40.47 -1.00 -7.78
C PRO A 359 -39.65 -2.27 -8.07
N THR A 360 -39.79 -2.83 -9.28
CA THR A 360 -39.14 -4.05 -9.75
C THR A 360 -37.78 -3.85 -10.44
N HIS A 361 -37.33 -2.61 -10.66
CA HIS A 361 -36.06 -2.33 -11.36
C HIS A 361 -35.22 -1.22 -10.69
N PRO A 362 -33.88 -1.29 -10.77
CA PRO A 362 -33.00 -0.28 -10.18
C PRO A 362 -33.19 1.10 -10.83
N LEU A 363 -33.07 2.14 -10.00
CA LEU A 363 -33.30 3.56 -10.33
C LEU A 363 -32.60 4.03 -11.62
N ALA A 364 -31.41 3.50 -11.89
CA ALA A 364 -30.64 3.67 -13.12
C ALA A 364 -29.67 2.48 -13.30
N GLN A 365 -29.21 2.24 -14.54
CA GLN A 365 -28.10 1.31 -14.80
C GLN A 365 -26.76 1.87 -14.29
N LEU A 366 -26.57 3.19 -14.33
CA LEU A 366 -25.33 3.86 -13.96
C LEU A 366 -25.58 5.27 -13.44
N LEU A 367 -24.86 5.67 -12.38
CA LEU A 367 -24.67 7.08 -12.04
C LEU A 367 -23.19 7.47 -12.22
N LEU A 368 -22.95 8.50 -13.04
CA LEU A 368 -21.62 9.09 -13.27
C LEU A 368 -21.41 10.28 -12.34
N CYS A 369 -20.68 10.07 -11.26
CA CYS A 369 -20.39 11.09 -10.25
C CYS A 369 -19.13 11.89 -10.62
N ILE A 370 -19.27 13.21 -10.75
CA ILE A 370 -18.17 14.15 -10.95
C ILE A 370 -17.79 14.70 -9.57
N LEU A 371 -16.57 14.40 -9.14
CA LEU A 371 -16.02 14.81 -7.86
C LEU A 371 -15.34 16.18 -7.97
N PRO A 372 -15.41 17.04 -6.93
CA PRO A 372 -14.64 18.29 -6.90
C PRO A 372 -13.15 17.98 -6.90
N VAL A 373 -12.40 18.76 -7.65
CA VAL A 373 -10.92 18.66 -7.79
C VAL A 373 -10.24 19.33 -6.58
N SER A 374 -10.61 18.91 -5.37
CA SER A 374 -10.09 19.43 -4.10
C SER A 374 -9.07 18.48 -3.48
N ARG A 375 -8.16 19.02 -2.65
CA ARG A 375 -7.06 18.26 -2.04
C ARG A 375 -7.51 17.15 -1.08
N ASN A 376 -8.75 17.21 -0.58
CA ASN A 376 -9.37 16.27 0.34
C ASN A 376 -10.82 16.00 -0.10
N CYS A 377 -11.01 15.25 -1.19
CA CYS A 377 -12.34 14.98 -1.74
C CYS A 377 -13.10 13.91 -0.93
N ASN A 378 -13.68 14.33 0.19
CA ASN A 378 -14.36 13.44 1.15
C ASN A 378 -15.73 12.91 0.68
N ILE A 379 -16.20 13.29 -0.52
CA ILE A 379 -17.49 12.87 -1.09
C ILE A 379 -17.47 11.41 -1.59
N TYR A 380 -16.32 10.92 -2.07
CA TYR A 380 -16.21 9.60 -2.71
C TYR A 380 -16.69 8.44 -1.81
N GLY A 381 -16.28 8.43 -0.53
CA GLY A 381 -16.63 7.37 0.42
C GLY A 381 -18.15 7.30 0.70
N PRO A 382 -18.79 8.38 1.19
CA PRO A 382 -20.22 8.43 1.40
C PRO A 382 -21.03 8.15 0.12
N TRP A 383 -20.63 8.69 -1.03
CA TRP A 383 -21.29 8.41 -2.32
C TRP A 383 -21.22 6.92 -2.69
N LYS A 384 -20.04 6.31 -2.51
CA LYS A 384 -19.84 4.88 -2.78
C LYS A 384 -20.68 4.00 -1.85
N ARG A 385 -20.77 4.34 -0.56
CA ARG A 385 -21.64 3.64 0.39
C ARG A 385 -23.11 3.75 -0.04
N ARG A 386 -23.63 4.99 -0.19
CA ARG A 386 -25.05 5.24 -0.50
C ARG A 386 -25.51 4.47 -1.73
N CYS A 387 -24.77 4.56 -2.83
CA CYS A 387 -25.19 3.92 -4.07
C CYS A 387 -24.91 2.41 -4.11
N LEU A 388 -23.77 1.91 -3.62
CA LEU A 388 -23.42 0.48 -3.79
C LEU A 388 -23.91 -0.43 -2.66
N VAL A 389 -24.01 0.08 -1.43
CA VAL A 389 -24.37 -0.71 -0.24
C VAL A 389 -25.85 -0.54 0.08
N ASP A 390 -26.31 0.71 0.16
CA ASP A 390 -27.68 0.99 0.61
C ASP A 390 -28.72 0.78 -0.52
N GLU A 391 -28.34 1.00 -1.79
CA GLU A 391 -29.28 1.09 -2.93
C GLU A 391 -28.92 0.20 -4.15
N GLY A 392 -27.76 -0.47 -4.16
CA GLY A 392 -27.36 -1.45 -5.19
C GLY A 392 -27.03 -0.90 -6.61
N ILE A 393 -26.91 0.41 -6.80
CA ILE A 393 -26.73 1.07 -8.12
C ILE A 393 -25.24 1.17 -8.50
N ALA A 394 -24.91 0.71 -9.71
CA ALA A 394 -23.55 0.82 -10.23
C ALA A 394 -23.10 2.28 -10.41
N THR A 395 -21.88 2.59 -9.97
CA THR A 395 -21.34 3.96 -9.97
C THR A 395 -19.95 4.08 -10.55
N GLN A 396 -19.76 5.06 -11.43
CA GLN A 396 -18.46 5.53 -11.88
C GLN A 396 -18.19 6.93 -11.32
N CYS A 397 -16.98 7.17 -10.84
CA CYS A 397 -16.57 8.48 -10.33
C CYS A 397 -15.45 9.04 -11.22
N ILE A 398 -15.46 10.34 -11.49
CA ILE A 398 -14.38 11.05 -12.18
C ILE A 398 -13.94 12.28 -11.38
N ALA A 399 -12.67 12.65 -11.48
CA ALA A 399 -12.10 13.86 -10.89
C ALA A 399 -11.31 14.60 -11.99
N PRO A 400 -12.01 15.32 -12.89
CA PRO A 400 -11.43 15.78 -14.15
C PRO A 400 -10.49 16.99 -13.95
N THR A 401 -9.18 16.74 -13.96
CA THR A 401 -8.14 17.79 -14.03
C THR A 401 -7.86 18.22 -15.47
N LYS A 402 -7.84 17.25 -16.40
CA LYS A 402 -7.83 17.43 -17.85
C LYS A 402 -8.63 16.28 -18.47
N ILE A 403 -9.62 16.59 -19.31
CA ILE A 403 -10.40 15.59 -20.04
C ILE A 403 -9.81 15.46 -21.44
N ASN A 404 -9.59 14.23 -21.90
CA ASN A 404 -9.20 13.90 -23.28
C ASN A 404 -9.76 12.52 -23.67
N ASP A 405 -9.77 12.20 -24.96
CA ASP A 405 -10.32 10.94 -25.47
C ASP A 405 -9.73 9.70 -24.77
N HIS A 406 -8.42 9.70 -24.51
CA HIS A 406 -7.76 8.62 -23.79
C HIS A 406 -8.27 8.46 -22.34
N TYR A 407 -8.50 9.57 -21.61
CA TYR A 407 -9.11 9.54 -20.28
C TYR A 407 -10.53 8.96 -20.34
N ILE A 408 -11.36 9.44 -21.27
CA ILE A 408 -12.74 8.99 -21.41
C ILE A 408 -12.80 7.51 -21.82
N ILE A 409 -11.97 7.05 -22.78
CA ILE A 409 -11.88 5.63 -23.15
C ILE A 409 -11.55 4.76 -21.92
N ASN A 410 -10.62 5.18 -21.06
CA ASN A 410 -10.30 4.46 -19.82
C ASN A 410 -11.45 4.47 -18.78
N VAL A 411 -12.31 5.50 -18.79
CA VAL A 411 -13.54 5.54 -18.00
C VAL A 411 -14.60 4.59 -18.59
N LEU A 412 -14.75 4.53 -19.92
CA LEU A 412 -15.68 3.64 -20.61
C LEU A 412 -15.31 2.16 -20.43
N LEU A 413 -14.03 1.79 -20.51
CA LEU A 413 -13.53 0.43 -20.20
C LEU A 413 -13.92 -0.03 -18.79
N LYS A 414 -13.96 0.90 -17.82
CA LYS A 414 -14.39 0.66 -16.44
C LYS A 414 -15.90 0.62 -16.28
N ILE A 415 -16.66 1.35 -17.11
CA ILE A 415 -18.12 1.30 -17.13
C ILE A 415 -18.60 -0.04 -17.72
N ASN A 416 -18.01 -0.47 -18.84
CA ASN A 416 -18.38 -1.73 -19.51
C ASN A 416 -18.28 -2.93 -18.56
N ALA A 417 -17.10 -3.10 -17.93
CA ALA A 417 -16.85 -4.17 -16.97
C ALA A 417 -17.78 -4.14 -15.75
N LYS A 418 -18.15 -2.95 -15.24
CA LYS A 418 -19.09 -2.80 -14.12
C LYS A 418 -20.53 -3.17 -14.45
N LEU A 419 -20.89 -3.14 -15.72
CA LEU A 419 -22.22 -3.45 -16.23
C LEU A 419 -22.27 -4.84 -16.88
N GLY A 420 -21.22 -5.66 -16.71
CA GLY A 420 -21.14 -7.05 -17.15
C GLY A 420 -20.58 -7.28 -18.55
N GLY A 421 -20.17 -6.24 -19.27
CA GLY A 421 -19.57 -6.35 -20.61
C GLY A 421 -18.05 -6.54 -20.56
N MET A 422 -17.52 -7.25 -21.55
CA MET A 422 -16.10 -7.54 -21.70
C MET A 422 -15.41 -6.61 -22.70
N ASN A 423 -14.18 -6.21 -22.36
CA ASN A 423 -13.37 -5.31 -23.19
C ASN A 423 -12.55 -6.10 -24.23
N SER A 424 -11.96 -7.20 -23.79
CA SER A 424 -11.14 -8.16 -24.54
C SER A 424 -11.23 -9.54 -23.87
N PHE A 425 -10.84 -10.59 -24.59
CA PHE A 425 -10.48 -11.91 -24.02
C PHE A 425 -9.05 -12.27 -24.44
N LEU A 426 -8.46 -13.30 -23.85
CA LEU A 426 -7.29 -13.96 -24.45
C LEU A 426 -7.74 -14.80 -25.66
N LEU A 427 -6.91 -14.91 -26.70
CA LEU A 427 -7.22 -15.76 -27.86
C LEU A 427 -7.22 -17.25 -27.48
N THR A 428 -6.38 -17.66 -26.53
CA THR A 428 -6.33 -19.04 -25.98
C THR A 428 -7.55 -19.36 -25.14
N GLU A 429 -8.02 -18.38 -24.34
CA GLU A 429 -9.28 -18.45 -23.61
C GLU A 429 -10.47 -18.59 -24.56
N PHE A 430 -10.58 -17.71 -25.57
CA PHE A 430 -11.68 -17.71 -26.54
C PHE A 430 -11.70 -18.98 -27.42
N LYS A 431 -10.54 -19.61 -27.65
CA LYS A 431 -10.42 -20.89 -28.35
C LYS A 431 -10.56 -22.13 -27.45
N HIS A 432 -10.75 -21.94 -26.14
CA HIS A 432 -10.78 -23.02 -25.14
C HIS A 432 -9.52 -23.91 -25.22
N SER A 433 -8.36 -23.27 -25.39
CA SER A 433 -7.07 -23.92 -25.63
C SER A 433 -6.01 -23.58 -24.58
N ILE A 434 -6.42 -23.28 -23.34
CA ILE A 434 -5.50 -23.07 -22.22
C ILE A 434 -5.01 -24.45 -21.73
N PRO A 435 -3.69 -24.70 -21.64
CA PRO A 435 -3.14 -25.97 -21.18
C PRO A 435 -3.71 -26.39 -19.82
N LEU A 436 -4.14 -27.66 -19.72
CA LEU A 436 -4.88 -28.27 -18.61
C LEU A 436 -6.26 -27.63 -18.32
N PHE A 437 -6.31 -26.32 -18.07
CA PHE A 437 -7.47 -25.55 -17.61
C PHE A 437 -8.71 -25.69 -18.51
N SER A 438 -8.56 -25.69 -19.84
CA SER A 438 -9.71 -25.79 -20.75
C SER A 438 -10.24 -27.22 -20.94
N LYS A 439 -9.62 -28.24 -20.35
CA LYS A 439 -10.07 -29.65 -20.46
C LYS A 439 -11.01 -30.10 -19.35
N ILE A 440 -10.94 -29.47 -18.18
CA ILE A 440 -11.67 -29.86 -16.95
C ILE A 440 -12.29 -28.60 -16.34
N PRO A 441 -13.56 -28.60 -15.89
CA PRO A 441 -14.17 -27.50 -15.16
C PRO A 441 -13.32 -27.01 -13.98
N THR A 442 -12.62 -25.90 -14.19
CA THR A 442 -11.61 -25.37 -13.26
C THR A 442 -12.00 -23.95 -12.83
N LEU A 443 -11.84 -23.66 -11.54
CA LEU A 443 -12.17 -22.38 -10.93
C LEU A 443 -10.87 -21.62 -10.60
N VAL A 444 -10.71 -20.39 -11.08
CA VAL A 444 -9.63 -19.50 -10.64
C VAL A 444 -10.12 -18.71 -9.45
N ILE A 445 -9.31 -18.64 -8.40
CA ILE A 445 -9.63 -17.89 -7.19
C ILE A 445 -8.44 -16.99 -6.82
N GLY A 446 -8.72 -15.81 -6.26
CA GLY A 446 -7.74 -14.78 -5.94
C GLY A 446 -8.04 -14.06 -4.63
N MET A 447 -7.01 -13.97 -3.80
CA MET A 447 -7.06 -13.62 -2.38
C MET A 447 -6.26 -12.33 -2.11
N ASP A 448 -6.70 -11.46 -1.19
CA ASP A 448 -5.92 -10.31 -0.68
C ASP A 448 -6.40 -9.82 0.69
N VAL A 449 -5.51 -9.22 1.50
CA VAL A 449 -5.87 -8.52 2.75
C VAL A 449 -5.36 -7.10 2.77
N SER A 450 -6.28 -6.17 3.00
CA SER A 450 -5.98 -4.77 3.23
C SER A 450 -6.08 -4.40 4.71
N HIS A 451 -4.95 -4.05 5.33
CA HIS A 451 -4.92 -3.51 6.70
C HIS A 451 -5.05 -1.98 6.74
N GLY A 452 -5.41 -1.46 7.91
CA GLY A 452 -5.37 -0.01 8.19
C GLY A 452 -3.97 0.61 8.07
N SER A 453 -3.92 1.94 7.91
CA SER A 453 -2.64 2.65 7.72
C SER A 453 -1.74 2.56 8.95
N GLN A 454 -0.41 2.60 8.75
CA GLN A 454 0.56 2.61 9.85
C GLN A 454 0.21 3.72 10.87
N GLY A 455 0.05 3.32 12.14
CA GLY A 455 -0.42 4.18 13.23
C GLY A 455 -1.90 4.03 13.60
N GLN A 456 -2.73 3.36 12.80
CA GLN A 456 -4.12 3.01 13.12
C GLN A 456 -4.18 1.58 13.71
N SER A 457 -3.73 1.41 14.96
CA SER A 457 -3.63 0.09 15.61
C SER A 457 -4.96 -0.64 15.86
N GLU A 458 -6.08 0.06 15.78
CA GLU A 458 -7.44 -0.43 16.02
C GLU A 458 -8.25 -0.60 14.72
N ALA A 459 -7.69 -0.22 13.56
CA ALA A 459 -8.39 -0.36 12.29
C ALA A 459 -8.47 -1.83 11.88
N LEU A 460 -9.69 -2.33 11.69
CA LEU A 460 -9.97 -3.68 11.19
C LEU A 460 -9.27 -3.94 9.84
N SER A 461 -8.95 -5.21 9.60
CA SER A 461 -8.48 -5.66 8.29
C SER A 461 -9.68 -5.97 7.39
N ILE A 462 -9.52 -5.81 6.08
CA ILE A 462 -10.54 -6.19 5.09
C ILE A 462 -9.96 -7.31 4.24
N ALA A 463 -10.60 -8.47 4.28
CA ALA A 463 -10.34 -9.57 3.35
C ALA A 463 -11.08 -9.30 2.04
N ALA A 464 -10.38 -9.47 0.92
CA ALA A 464 -10.87 -9.19 -0.43
C ALA A 464 -10.56 -10.36 -1.37
N VAL A 465 -11.48 -10.56 -2.32
CA VAL A 465 -11.80 -11.90 -2.80
C VAL A 465 -12.27 -11.86 -4.23
N VAL A 466 -11.84 -12.77 -5.10
CA VAL A 466 -12.40 -12.96 -6.44
C VAL A 466 -12.45 -14.43 -6.86
N SER A 467 -13.55 -14.85 -7.50
CA SER A 467 -13.69 -16.17 -8.14
C SER A 467 -14.11 -16.03 -9.60
N SER A 468 -13.51 -16.79 -10.52
CA SER A 468 -13.92 -16.80 -11.93
C SER A 468 -15.31 -17.43 -12.10
N ARG A 469 -16.06 -17.03 -13.12
CA ARG A 469 -17.52 -17.28 -13.19
C ARG A 469 -18.03 -17.99 -14.43
N CYS A 470 -17.21 -18.17 -15.45
CA CYS A 470 -17.67 -18.59 -16.79
C CYS A 470 -16.71 -19.60 -17.46
N TRP A 471 -16.23 -20.61 -16.72
CA TRP A 471 -15.39 -21.68 -17.31
C TRP A 471 -15.99 -22.19 -18.64
N PRO A 472 -15.20 -22.37 -19.71
CA PRO A 472 -13.72 -22.30 -19.80
C PRO A 472 -13.11 -20.88 -19.83
N GLN A 473 -13.89 -19.80 -19.77
CA GLN A 473 -13.38 -18.44 -19.66
C GLN A 473 -12.83 -18.13 -18.26
N ILE A 474 -11.75 -17.35 -18.22
CA ILE A 474 -11.07 -16.89 -17.00
C ILE A 474 -11.30 -15.40 -16.72
N SER A 475 -11.79 -14.62 -17.70
CA SER A 475 -11.81 -13.16 -17.64
C SER A 475 -12.99 -12.52 -16.87
N ARG A 476 -13.95 -13.31 -16.39
CA ARG A 476 -15.12 -12.81 -15.62
C ARG A 476 -15.04 -13.26 -14.15
N TYR A 477 -14.91 -12.30 -13.23
CA TYR A 477 -14.84 -12.54 -11.79
C TYR A 477 -16.04 -11.98 -11.02
N LYS A 478 -16.44 -12.65 -9.93
CA LYS A 478 -17.30 -12.07 -8.88
C LYS A 478 -16.48 -11.91 -7.60
N ALA A 479 -16.65 -10.78 -6.93
CA ALA A 479 -16.00 -10.48 -5.65
C ALA A 479 -16.90 -10.71 -4.44
N VAL A 480 -16.26 -10.98 -3.29
CA VAL A 480 -16.82 -10.91 -1.94
C VAL A 480 -15.86 -10.04 -1.09
N VAL A 481 -16.30 -9.49 0.04
CA VAL A 481 -15.45 -8.81 1.02
C VAL A 481 -16.04 -8.98 2.43
N ARG A 482 -15.19 -9.07 3.46
CA ARG A 482 -15.61 -8.95 4.88
C ARG A 482 -14.52 -8.27 5.72
N THR A 483 -14.90 -7.83 6.91
CA THR A 483 -14.01 -7.25 7.92
C THR A 483 -13.57 -8.29 8.94
N GLN A 484 -12.30 -8.27 9.33
CA GLN A 484 -11.72 -9.13 10.36
C GLN A 484 -10.77 -8.36 11.29
N SER A 485 -10.21 -9.04 12.27
CA SER A 485 -9.42 -8.43 13.33
C SER A 485 -8.19 -7.67 12.80
N SER A 486 -7.79 -6.59 13.49
CA SER A 486 -6.71 -5.71 13.04
C SER A 486 -5.37 -6.45 12.92
N LYS A 487 -4.76 -6.39 11.74
CA LYS A 487 -3.47 -7.04 11.39
C LYS A 487 -3.47 -8.57 11.50
N VAL A 488 -4.64 -9.22 11.54
CA VAL A 488 -4.71 -10.63 11.16
C VAL A 488 -4.61 -10.68 9.65
N GLU A 489 -3.59 -11.40 9.17
CA GLU A 489 -3.45 -11.83 7.77
C GLU A 489 -4.58 -12.86 7.48
N ILE A 490 -4.44 -14.15 7.84
CA ILE A 490 -5.43 -15.27 7.68
C ILE A 490 -6.91 -14.84 7.61
N VAL A 491 -7.67 -15.34 6.62
CA VAL A 491 -9.12 -15.08 6.55
C VAL A 491 -9.80 -15.74 7.73
N GLN A 492 -10.38 -14.91 8.60
CA GLN A 492 -11.08 -15.42 9.77
C GLN A 492 -12.49 -15.85 9.36
N SER A 493 -12.76 -17.15 9.42
CA SER A 493 -14.00 -17.78 8.91
C SER A 493 -14.07 -17.75 7.38
N LEU A 494 -13.18 -18.48 6.68
CA LEU A 494 -13.37 -18.81 5.26
C LEU A 494 -14.80 -19.33 5.08
N PHE A 495 -15.02 -20.54 5.57
CA PHE A 495 -16.30 -21.25 5.67
C PHE A 495 -16.85 -21.10 7.09
N LYS A 496 -18.17 -20.93 7.23
CA LYS A 496 -18.88 -20.81 8.50
C LYS A 496 -20.34 -21.25 8.36
N PRO A 497 -20.63 -22.56 8.49
CA PRO A 497 -22.00 -23.05 8.39
C PRO A 497 -22.88 -22.47 9.51
N VAL A 498 -24.08 -22.03 9.12
CA VAL A 498 -25.16 -21.54 9.99
C VAL A 498 -26.36 -22.50 9.96
N SER A 499 -26.49 -23.27 8.87
CA SER A 499 -27.28 -24.49 8.76
C SER A 499 -26.68 -25.37 7.66
N ASP A 500 -27.19 -26.60 7.50
CA ASP A 500 -26.78 -27.57 6.45
C ASP A 500 -26.93 -27.04 5.01
N THR A 501 -27.58 -25.89 4.85
CA THR A 501 -27.93 -25.24 3.58
C THR A 501 -27.45 -23.78 3.50
N LYS A 502 -26.70 -23.27 4.50
CA LYS A 502 -26.43 -21.83 4.64
C LYS A 502 -25.09 -21.52 5.30
N ASP A 503 -24.26 -20.77 4.59
CA ASP A 503 -22.92 -20.34 5.00
C ASP A 503 -22.88 -18.81 5.26
N ASP A 504 -22.19 -18.39 6.33
CA ASP A 504 -21.89 -16.98 6.67
C ASP A 504 -20.37 -16.70 6.63
N GLY A 505 -19.64 -17.50 5.86
CA GLY A 505 -18.22 -17.32 5.60
C GLY A 505 -17.83 -15.98 4.96
N ILE A 506 -16.54 -15.67 5.01
CA ILE A 506 -15.95 -14.68 4.10
C ILE A 506 -16.00 -15.24 2.67
N ILE A 507 -15.64 -16.52 2.51
CA ILE A 507 -15.56 -17.21 1.21
C ILE A 507 -15.33 -18.71 1.38
N ARG A 508 -15.78 -19.47 0.38
CA ARG A 508 -15.04 -20.65 -0.07
C ARG A 508 -13.71 -20.24 -0.75
N ASP A 509 -12.68 -19.83 0.04
CA ASP A 509 -11.33 -19.24 -0.23
C ASP A 509 -10.93 -18.34 0.99
N GLY A 510 -9.73 -17.84 1.35
CA GLY A 510 -8.32 -17.94 0.91
C GLY A 510 -7.58 -16.60 1.19
N VAL A 511 -6.34 -16.55 1.74
CA VAL A 511 -5.57 -15.32 2.14
C VAL A 511 -4.03 -15.50 2.41
N SER A 512 -3.35 -14.41 2.84
CA SER A 512 -1.92 -14.17 3.16
C SER A 512 -1.43 -14.56 4.59
N GLU A 513 -0.16 -14.36 4.99
CA GLU A 513 1.16 -14.66 4.35
C GLU A 513 2.33 -14.58 5.38
N SER A 514 2.16 -15.01 6.65
CA SER A 514 3.31 -15.19 7.59
C SER A 514 3.58 -16.66 7.95
N GLN A 515 2.95 -17.54 7.18
CA GLN A 515 2.24 -18.69 7.75
C GLN A 515 2.05 -19.80 6.69
N PHE A 516 2.99 -20.04 5.76
CA PHE A 516 2.79 -20.98 4.63
C PHE A 516 2.27 -22.37 5.06
N ASN A 517 2.83 -22.95 6.13
CA ASN A 517 2.36 -24.22 6.71
C ASN A 517 0.95 -24.14 7.33
N GLN A 518 0.45 -22.96 7.66
CA GLN A 518 -0.91 -22.73 8.16
C GLN A 518 -1.88 -22.30 7.03
N VAL A 519 -1.44 -21.63 5.97
CA VAL A 519 -2.26 -21.42 4.75
C VAL A 519 -2.62 -22.78 4.14
N LEU A 520 -1.63 -23.68 4.02
CA LEU A 520 -1.82 -25.08 3.61
C LEU A 520 -2.77 -25.86 4.52
N ASN A 521 -2.68 -25.70 5.85
CA ASN A 521 -3.41 -26.54 6.81
C ASN A 521 -4.71 -25.92 7.35
N ILE A 522 -4.99 -24.65 7.09
CA ILE A 522 -6.22 -23.97 7.50
C ILE A 522 -7.03 -23.62 6.25
N GLU A 523 -6.48 -22.81 5.35
CA GLU A 523 -7.28 -22.19 4.29
C GLU A 523 -7.67 -23.18 3.20
N LEU A 524 -6.72 -23.99 2.72
CA LEU A 524 -7.05 -25.12 1.82
C LEU A 524 -8.03 -26.10 2.48
N ASN A 525 -7.90 -26.35 3.79
CA ASN A 525 -8.81 -27.22 4.53
C ASN A 525 -10.23 -26.64 4.68
N GLU A 526 -10.40 -25.33 4.91
CA GLU A 526 -11.73 -24.70 4.90
C GLU A 526 -12.33 -24.65 3.48
N ILE A 527 -11.52 -24.49 2.43
CA ILE A 527 -11.99 -24.64 1.04
C ILE A 527 -12.48 -26.07 0.80
N ILE A 528 -11.75 -27.09 1.25
CA ILE A 528 -12.14 -28.51 1.16
C ILE A 528 -13.43 -28.78 1.94
N LYS A 529 -13.57 -28.25 3.17
CA LYS A 529 -14.84 -28.33 3.94
C LYS A 529 -16.01 -27.70 3.19
N ALA A 530 -15.80 -26.53 2.59
CA ALA A 530 -16.82 -25.86 1.79
C ALA A 530 -17.15 -26.60 0.47
N CYS A 531 -16.25 -27.45 -0.05
CA CYS A 531 -16.59 -28.39 -1.12
C CYS A 531 -17.54 -29.47 -0.57
N LYS A 532 -17.13 -30.16 0.50
CA LYS A 532 -17.86 -31.29 1.09
C LYS A 532 -19.22 -30.91 1.70
N CYS A 533 -19.38 -29.67 2.15
CA CYS A 533 -20.67 -29.14 2.60
C CYS A 533 -21.62 -28.80 1.43
N TYR A 534 -21.08 -28.55 0.23
CA TYR A 534 -21.90 -28.33 -0.97
C TYR A 534 -22.30 -29.66 -1.62
N ASP A 535 -21.37 -30.62 -1.66
CA ASP A 535 -21.56 -31.99 -2.12
C ASP A 535 -20.49 -32.87 -1.45
N GLU A 536 -20.89 -33.83 -0.61
CA GLU A 536 -19.96 -34.68 0.15
C GLU A 536 -19.04 -35.52 -0.75
N SER A 537 -19.50 -35.86 -1.96
CA SER A 537 -18.72 -36.58 -2.96
C SER A 537 -17.72 -35.69 -3.71
N TRP A 538 -17.87 -34.36 -3.64
CA TRP A 538 -17.07 -33.43 -4.42
C TRP A 538 -15.67 -33.22 -3.85
N CYS A 539 -14.73 -34.01 -4.39
CA CYS A 539 -13.29 -33.90 -4.13
C CYS A 539 -12.56 -33.31 -5.35
N PRO A 540 -12.60 -31.98 -5.57
CA PRO A 540 -11.82 -31.33 -6.62
C PRO A 540 -10.32 -31.35 -6.30
N LYS A 541 -9.48 -31.27 -7.35
CA LYS A 541 -8.03 -31.10 -7.24
C LYS A 541 -7.66 -29.63 -7.03
N PHE A 542 -6.60 -29.37 -6.26
CA PHE A 542 -6.13 -28.02 -5.96
C PHE A 542 -4.69 -27.74 -6.42
N THR A 543 -4.43 -26.50 -6.81
CA THR A 543 -3.09 -25.92 -6.99
C THR A 543 -3.05 -24.61 -6.22
N LEU A 544 -2.14 -24.49 -5.23
CA LEU A 544 -2.03 -23.33 -4.35
C LEU A 544 -0.76 -22.54 -4.67
N ILE A 545 -0.92 -21.28 -5.08
CA ILE A 545 0.18 -20.40 -5.49
C ILE A 545 0.13 -19.11 -4.68
N VAL A 546 1.19 -18.80 -3.93
CA VAL A 546 1.34 -17.52 -3.21
C VAL A 546 2.13 -16.55 -4.08
N ALA A 547 1.60 -15.34 -4.28
CA ALA A 547 2.14 -14.33 -5.19
C ALA A 547 2.79 -13.14 -4.45
N GLN A 548 3.95 -13.35 -3.83
CA GLN A 548 4.67 -12.35 -3.06
C GLN A 548 5.19 -11.20 -3.95
N LYS A 549 4.41 -10.12 -4.04
CA LYS A 549 4.81 -8.84 -4.67
C LYS A 549 5.75 -8.01 -3.77
N ASN A 550 5.97 -8.42 -2.52
CA ASN A 550 6.56 -7.59 -1.46
C ASN A 550 7.98 -7.98 -0.99
N HIS A 551 8.85 -8.44 -1.90
CA HIS A 551 10.25 -8.79 -1.58
C HIS A 551 11.31 -7.75 -1.99
N HIS A 552 12.57 -8.05 -1.68
CA HIS A 552 13.76 -7.21 -1.95
C HIS A 552 14.55 -7.62 -3.21
N THR A 553 14.36 -8.83 -3.74
CA THR A 553 14.96 -9.26 -5.02
C THR A 553 14.63 -8.28 -6.15
N ARG A 554 15.63 -7.95 -6.99
CA ARG A 554 15.54 -7.11 -8.19
C ARG A 554 16.42 -7.70 -9.29
N PHE A 555 16.06 -7.43 -10.55
CA PHE A 555 16.83 -7.87 -11.71
C PHE A 555 17.26 -6.67 -12.56
N PHE A 556 18.43 -6.79 -13.17
CA PHE A 556 19.03 -5.77 -14.01
C PHE A 556 19.58 -6.45 -15.27
N LYS A 557 19.28 -5.95 -16.47
CA LYS A 557 19.87 -6.49 -17.70
C LYS A 557 21.40 -6.36 -17.64
N ALA A 558 22.13 -7.39 -18.06
CA ALA A 558 23.59 -7.35 -18.16
C ALA A 558 24.02 -6.36 -19.24
N ASN A 559 23.49 -6.52 -20.46
CA ASN A 559 23.90 -5.80 -21.67
C ASN A 559 23.19 -4.44 -21.85
N SER A 560 22.26 -4.08 -20.97
CA SER A 560 21.45 -2.85 -21.08
C SER A 560 21.07 -2.31 -19.69
N PRO A 561 22.06 -1.95 -18.83
CA PRO A 561 21.82 -1.66 -17.41
C PRO A 561 20.94 -0.43 -17.13
N GLN A 562 20.68 0.42 -18.13
CA GLN A 562 19.72 1.53 -18.08
C GLN A 562 18.27 1.03 -18.07
N GLU A 563 17.99 -0.13 -18.66
CA GLU A 563 16.66 -0.67 -18.84
C GLU A 563 16.22 -1.61 -17.73
N ASN A 564 14.91 -1.70 -17.53
CA ASN A 564 14.30 -2.78 -16.78
C ASN A 564 14.34 -4.10 -17.56
N VAL A 565 14.26 -5.22 -16.84
CA VAL A 565 14.00 -6.52 -17.47
C VAL A 565 12.70 -6.49 -18.28
N SER A 566 12.65 -7.27 -19.35
CA SER A 566 11.54 -7.26 -20.29
C SER A 566 10.25 -7.79 -19.64
N PRO A 567 9.06 -7.26 -20.00
CA PRO A 567 7.80 -7.88 -19.62
C PRO A 567 7.75 -9.33 -20.11
N GLY A 568 7.40 -10.25 -19.22
CA GLY A 568 7.47 -11.70 -19.45
C GLY A 568 8.78 -12.35 -19.03
N THR A 569 9.77 -11.62 -18.48
CA THR A 569 10.97 -12.25 -17.89
C THR A 569 10.59 -13.15 -16.71
N VAL A 570 10.95 -14.43 -16.79
CA VAL A 570 10.84 -15.46 -15.75
C VAL A 570 12.23 -15.95 -15.34
N ILE A 571 12.45 -16.12 -14.03
CA ILE A 571 13.64 -16.73 -13.44
C ILE A 571 13.17 -17.73 -12.38
N ASP A 572 13.44 -19.01 -12.63
CA ASP A 572 13.08 -20.21 -11.85
C ASP A 572 14.32 -21.00 -11.38
N ASN A 573 15.51 -20.49 -11.68
CA ASN A 573 16.80 -21.11 -11.41
C ASN A 573 17.70 -20.22 -10.54
N THR A 574 18.80 -20.79 -10.04
CA THR A 574 19.96 -20.17 -9.38
C THR A 574 19.68 -19.47 -8.04
N ILE A 575 18.72 -18.54 -8.02
CA ILE A 575 18.32 -17.74 -6.85
C ILE A 575 16.96 -18.15 -6.24
N CYS A 576 16.27 -19.10 -6.87
CA CYS A 576 15.07 -19.75 -6.33
C CYS A 576 15.46 -20.77 -5.24
N HIS A 577 14.49 -21.30 -4.52
CA HIS A 577 14.72 -22.22 -3.40
C HIS A 577 15.35 -23.54 -3.89
N PRO A 578 16.24 -24.18 -3.11
CA PRO A 578 16.87 -25.45 -3.51
C PRO A 578 15.95 -26.67 -3.46
N LYS A 579 14.68 -26.52 -3.03
CA LYS A 579 13.73 -27.64 -2.84
C LYS A 579 12.27 -27.34 -3.15
N ASP A 580 11.87 -26.07 -3.19
CA ASP A 580 10.46 -25.69 -3.33
C ASP A 580 10.23 -25.26 -4.78
N ASN A 581 9.01 -25.39 -5.28
CA ASN A 581 8.67 -24.94 -6.63
C ASN A 581 8.35 -23.43 -6.58
N ASP A 582 9.38 -22.59 -6.76
CA ASP A 582 9.25 -21.14 -6.79
C ASP A 582 9.91 -20.48 -8.02
N PHE A 583 9.30 -19.41 -8.50
CA PHE A 583 9.80 -18.63 -9.64
C PHE A 583 9.49 -17.14 -9.50
N TYR A 584 10.37 -16.29 -10.03
CA TYR A 584 10.12 -14.86 -10.18
C TYR A 584 9.62 -14.56 -11.58
N MET A 585 8.62 -13.68 -11.71
CA MET A 585 8.13 -13.22 -13.01
C MET A 585 7.89 -11.70 -13.02
N CYS A 586 8.42 -11.02 -14.04
CA CYS A 586 8.18 -9.61 -14.32
C CYS A 586 7.17 -9.44 -15.47
N ALA A 587 5.89 -9.71 -15.22
CA ALA A 587 4.84 -9.62 -16.27
C ALA A 587 4.54 -8.18 -16.77
N HIS A 588 5.07 -7.13 -16.12
CA HIS A 588 4.72 -5.74 -16.41
C HIS A 588 5.91 -4.88 -16.86
N ALA A 589 5.61 -3.80 -17.58
CA ALA A 589 6.60 -2.81 -18.00
C ALA A 589 6.97 -1.83 -16.87
N GLY A 590 8.23 -1.86 -16.43
CA GLY A 590 8.80 -0.87 -15.52
C GLY A 590 8.98 0.50 -16.18
N ARG A 591 7.88 1.24 -16.38
CA ARG A 591 7.88 2.58 -17.00
C ARG A 591 8.55 3.66 -16.15
N ILE A 592 8.65 3.45 -14.83
CA ILE A 592 9.17 4.43 -13.86
C ILE A 592 9.92 3.66 -12.78
N GLY A 593 11.19 4.03 -12.54
CA GLY A 593 12.04 3.38 -11.55
C GLY A 593 12.49 1.97 -11.94
N THR A 594 12.87 1.16 -10.95
CA THR A 594 13.26 -0.25 -11.16
C THR A 594 12.05 -1.17 -10.97
N SER A 595 11.80 -2.05 -11.94
CA SER A 595 10.78 -3.11 -11.90
C SER A 595 10.92 -3.97 -10.65
N ARG A 596 9.78 -4.40 -10.12
CA ARG A 596 9.71 -5.40 -9.06
C ARG A 596 9.03 -6.64 -9.64
N PRO A 597 9.75 -7.74 -9.92
CA PRO A 597 9.06 -8.98 -10.29
C PRO A 597 8.14 -9.41 -9.13
N THR A 598 7.16 -10.25 -9.42
CA THR A 598 6.43 -11.00 -8.38
C THR A 598 7.19 -12.31 -8.16
N HIS A 599 7.35 -12.73 -6.89
CA HIS A 599 7.85 -14.05 -6.54
C HIS A 599 6.65 -14.97 -6.29
N TYR A 600 6.52 -16.03 -7.08
CA TYR A 600 5.47 -17.03 -6.96
C TYR A 600 6.03 -18.27 -6.26
N HIS A 601 5.33 -18.76 -5.24
CA HIS A 601 5.61 -20.02 -4.55
C HIS A 601 4.44 -20.98 -4.77
N VAL A 602 4.70 -22.14 -5.37
CA VAL A 602 3.72 -23.21 -5.52
C VAL A 602 3.79 -24.09 -4.27
N LEU A 603 2.81 -23.94 -3.39
CA LEU A 603 2.77 -24.63 -2.09
C LEU A 603 2.09 -26.01 -2.19
N TYR A 604 1.23 -26.21 -3.19
CA TYR A 604 0.49 -27.46 -3.43
C TYR A 604 0.14 -27.57 -4.91
N ASP A 605 0.16 -28.78 -5.49
CA ASP A 605 -0.35 -29.04 -6.84
C ASP A 605 -0.78 -30.50 -7.04
N GLU A 606 -2.09 -30.74 -7.05
CA GLU A 606 -2.71 -32.01 -7.45
C GLU A 606 -3.14 -32.04 -8.92
N ILE A 607 -3.25 -30.86 -9.56
CA ILE A 607 -3.65 -30.74 -10.96
C ILE A 607 -2.52 -31.23 -11.86
N GLY A 608 -1.26 -31.00 -11.45
CA GLY A 608 -0.07 -31.55 -12.10
C GLY A 608 0.41 -30.67 -13.25
N PHE A 609 0.58 -29.38 -12.98
CA PHE A 609 1.19 -28.46 -13.93
C PHE A 609 2.68 -28.73 -14.08
N SER A 610 3.18 -28.71 -15.32
CA SER A 610 4.60 -28.44 -15.56
C SER A 610 4.91 -26.98 -15.22
N ALA A 611 6.18 -26.70 -14.88
CA ALA A 611 6.64 -25.34 -14.59
C ALA A 611 6.26 -24.36 -15.73
N ASP A 612 6.50 -24.74 -16.99
CA ASP A 612 6.14 -23.92 -18.15
C ASP A 612 4.63 -23.68 -18.28
N ASN A 613 3.78 -24.73 -18.16
CA ASN A 613 2.33 -24.55 -18.24
C ASN A 613 1.82 -23.60 -17.14
N LEU A 614 2.39 -23.70 -15.93
CA LEU A 614 1.99 -22.85 -14.80
C LEU A 614 2.47 -21.40 -15.00
N GLN A 615 3.71 -21.22 -15.46
CA GLN A 615 4.28 -19.90 -15.74
C GLN A 615 3.55 -19.22 -16.91
N GLU A 616 3.22 -19.93 -17.99
CA GLU A 616 2.41 -19.39 -19.09
C GLU A 616 0.98 -19.05 -18.65
N PHE A 617 0.36 -19.84 -17.78
CA PHE A 617 -0.96 -19.55 -17.23
C PHE A 617 -0.96 -18.32 -16.30
N VAL A 618 0.00 -18.23 -15.38
CA VAL A 618 0.21 -17.07 -14.50
C VAL A 618 0.57 -15.81 -15.29
N HIS A 619 1.38 -15.94 -16.35
CA HIS A 619 1.65 -14.84 -17.28
C HIS A 619 0.37 -14.40 -18.01
N SER A 620 -0.42 -15.36 -18.51
CA SER A 620 -1.68 -15.09 -19.21
C SER A 620 -2.70 -14.35 -18.34
N LEU A 621 -2.82 -14.72 -17.06
CA LEU A 621 -3.67 -14.03 -16.08
C LEU A 621 -3.26 -12.56 -15.84
N CYS A 622 -2.05 -12.14 -16.21
CA CYS A 622 -1.62 -10.74 -16.11
C CYS A 622 -2.12 -9.84 -17.26
N TYR A 623 -2.83 -10.39 -18.25
CA TYR A 623 -3.36 -9.67 -19.42
C TYR A 623 -4.90 -9.56 -19.45
N VAL A 624 -5.55 -9.94 -18.34
CA VAL A 624 -7.00 -10.06 -18.14
C VAL A 624 -7.57 -8.87 -17.35
#